data_AF-A0A2E7QQ38-F1
#
_entry.id   AF-A0A2E7QQ38-F1
#
_cell.length_a   1.000
_cell.length_b   1.000
_cell.length_c   1.000
_cell.angle_alpha   90.00
_cell.angle_beta   90.00
_cell.angle_gamma   90.00
#
_symmetry.space_group_name_H-M   'P 1'
#
loop_
_entity.id
_entity.type
_entity.pdbx_description
1 polymer ?
#
loop_
_entity_poly.entity_id
_entity_poly.type
_entity_poly.pdbx_seq_one_letter_code
_entity_poly.pdbx_strand_id
1 'polypeptide(L)'
;MQKDNDPDVRRQFALTLSALRQPGVEAVLRAFVLEHGSDAIIRDALLTGMAGRELEFLQRAALDNDWQGGIARDINRRLAGCVARERNHQRLGRLLRLAASRSGEFRHDLVNGIVTGAFPRGRPLKSVSFKNEPLPMAVLRDDAALKKPLERLSKFLVWGEAAKPPVPPRVLTASEQRFYAQGKQLYTLTCAACHHASGLGEEGKAPPLIDSQFLIGPADRAIAIVLHGVTGPITVQGRTYNMNMPALQGFNDSQVAAILTYARREWEHRADPITSADVARVKKTHANRATPWTEKELLQMR
;
A
#
# COMPACT_ATOMS: atom_id res chain seq x y z
N MET A 1 27.31 0.98 33.58
CA MET A 1 26.42 0.54 32.49
C MET A 1 26.51 1.44 31.26
N GLN A 2 26.28 2.76 31.35
CA GLN A 2 26.33 3.62 30.15
C GLN A 2 27.72 3.64 29.46
N LYS A 3 28.80 3.70 30.25
CA LYS A 3 30.20 3.70 29.75
C LYS A 3 30.85 2.30 29.78
N ASP A 4 30.04 1.26 29.81
CA ASP A 4 30.55 -0.11 29.87
C ASP A 4 31.15 -0.52 28.52
N ASN A 5 32.26 -1.26 28.56
CA ASN A 5 32.95 -1.71 27.35
C ASN A 5 32.32 -2.99 26.79
N ASP A 6 31.57 -3.73 27.61
CA ASP A 6 30.91 -4.96 27.18
C ASP A 6 29.69 -4.65 26.28
N PRO A 7 29.67 -5.14 25.02
CA PRO A 7 28.55 -4.90 24.11
C PRO A 7 27.23 -5.48 24.60
N ASP A 8 27.22 -6.61 25.32
CA ASP A 8 26.00 -7.25 25.79
C ASP A 8 25.40 -6.50 26.97
N VAL A 9 26.24 -5.95 27.86
CA VAL A 9 25.80 -5.02 28.91
C VAL A 9 25.14 -3.78 28.30
N ARG A 10 25.72 -3.22 27.24
CA ARG A 10 25.16 -2.06 26.52
C ARG A 10 23.84 -2.36 25.81
N ARG A 11 23.72 -3.52 25.18
CA ARG A 11 22.47 -3.97 24.53
C ARG A 11 21.36 -4.18 25.55
N GLN A 12 21.65 -4.87 26.65
CA GLN A 12 20.70 -5.07 27.73
C GLN A 12 20.28 -3.73 28.36
N PHE A 13 21.22 -2.80 28.51
CA PHE A 13 20.92 -1.45 28.97
C PHE A 13 20.00 -0.71 28.00
N ALA A 14 20.25 -0.77 26.69
CA ALA A 14 19.37 -0.17 25.68
C ALA A 14 17.94 -0.70 25.73
N LEU A 15 17.79 -2.02 25.82
CA LEU A 15 16.49 -2.71 25.92
C LEU A 15 15.73 -2.31 27.20
N THR A 16 16.44 -2.21 28.32
CA THR A 16 15.85 -1.81 29.60
C THR A 16 15.44 -0.34 29.56
N LEU A 17 16.34 0.53 29.10
CA LEU A 17 16.14 1.98 29.08
C LEU A 17 14.96 2.37 28.18
N SER A 18 14.80 1.70 27.01
CA SER A 18 13.70 2.01 26.09
C SER A 18 12.32 1.60 26.62
N ALA A 19 12.25 0.59 27.51
CA ALA A 19 11.02 0.15 28.15
C ALA A 19 10.53 1.09 29.27
N LEU A 20 11.44 1.89 29.86
CA LEU A 20 11.10 2.79 30.96
C LEU A 20 10.21 3.97 30.48
N ARG A 21 9.28 4.39 31.35
CA ARG A 21 8.29 5.46 31.08
C ARG A 21 8.48 6.69 31.95
N GLN A 22 9.61 6.79 32.63
CA GLN A 22 9.88 7.90 33.54
C GLN A 22 10.33 9.15 32.78
N PRO A 23 10.03 10.37 33.28
CA PRO A 23 10.57 11.60 32.74
C PRO A 23 12.11 11.58 32.68
N GLY A 24 12.70 12.19 31.65
CA GLY A 24 14.16 12.27 31.50
C GLY A 24 14.84 11.05 30.87
N VAL A 25 14.23 9.85 30.94
CA VAL A 25 14.76 8.62 30.33
C VAL A 25 15.01 8.77 28.83
N GLU A 26 14.09 9.40 28.10
CA GLU A 26 14.22 9.56 26.64
C GLU A 26 15.44 10.39 26.25
N ALA A 27 15.88 11.35 27.07
CA ALA A 27 17.09 12.12 26.82
C ALA A 27 18.35 11.27 26.98
N VAL A 28 18.41 10.46 28.04
CA VAL A 28 19.49 9.48 28.26
C VAL A 28 19.53 8.47 27.11
N LEU A 29 18.35 7.99 26.67
CA LEU A 29 18.24 7.05 25.56
C LEU A 29 18.75 7.65 24.25
N ARG A 30 18.42 8.91 23.94
CA ARG A 30 18.94 9.60 22.76
C ARG A 30 20.46 9.73 22.80
N ALA A 31 21.02 10.22 23.90
CA ALA A 31 22.47 10.33 24.06
C ALA A 31 23.16 8.97 23.91
N PHE A 32 22.60 7.92 24.53
CA PHE A 32 23.14 6.56 24.45
C PHE A 32 23.14 6.01 23.01
N VAL A 33 22.08 6.28 22.25
CA VAL A 33 21.98 5.84 20.86
C VAL A 33 22.87 6.66 19.92
N LEU A 34 23.12 7.94 20.21
CA LEU A 34 24.12 8.71 19.44
C LEU A 34 25.53 8.15 19.62
N GLU A 35 25.86 7.71 20.84
CA GLU A 35 27.19 7.18 21.18
C GLU A 35 27.39 5.73 20.68
N HIS A 36 26.38 4.87 20.82
CA HIS A 36 26.52 3.43 20.56
C HIS A 36 25.62 2.90 19.44
N GLY A 37 24.91 3.78 18.72
CA GLY A 37 23.97 3.39 17.68
C GLY A 37 24.63 2.87 16.41
N SER A 38 25.93 2.60 16.37
CA SER A 38 26.54 1.74 15.35
C SER A 38 26.06 0.29 15.50
N ASP A 39 25.74 -0.16 16.71
CA ASP A 39 25.14 -1.46 16.99
C ASP A 39 23.65 -1.46 16.59
N ALA A 40 23.26 -2.43 15.74
CA ALA A 40 21.90 -2.56 15.25
C ALA A 40 20.89 -2.91 16.35
N ILE A 41 21.28 -3.72 17.34
CA ILE A 41 20.40 -4.13 18.45
C ILE A 41 20.06 -2.91 19.30
N ILE A 42 21.01 -2.00 19.51
CA ILE A 42 20.78 -0.76 20.26
C ILE A 42 19.78 0.15 19.52
N ARG A 43 19.91 0.28 18.18
CA ARG A 43 18.93 1.04 17.38
C ARG A 43 17.54 0.40 17.43
N ASP A 44 17.46 -0.92 17.28
CA ASP A 44 16.19 -1.65 17.30
C ASP A 44 15.54 -1.62 18.69
N ALA A 45 16.33 -1.67 19.77
CA ALA A 45 15.83 -1.52 21.14
C ALA A 45 15.12 -0.19 21.35
N LEU A 46 15.65 0.92 20.81
CA LEU A 46 14.97 2.21 20.84
C LEU A 46 13.67 2.15 20.03
N LEU A 47 13.75 1.72 18.77
CA LEU A 47 12.59 1.73 17.86
C LEU A 47 11.42 0.90 18.42
N THR A 48 11.70 -0.30 18.92
CA THR A 48 10.70 -1.21 19.48
C THR A 48 10.17 -0.75 20.83
N GLY A 49 11.03 -0.19 21.69
CA GLY A 49 10.61 0.36 22.99
C GLY A 49 9.71 1.59 22.87
N MET A 50 9.75 2.30 21.74
CA MET A 50 8.91 3.47 21.47
C MET A 50 7.50 3.14 20.95
N ALA A 51 7.11 1.86 20.88
CA ALA A 51 5.78 1.46 20.43
C ALA A 51 4.65 2.25 21.13
N GLY A 52 3.84 2.96 20.34
CA GLY A 52 2.73 3.81 20.80
C GLY A 52 3.15 5.17 21.38
N ARG A 53 4.45 5.48 21.44
CA ARG A 53 5.04 6.73 21.95
C ARG A 53 5.95 7.41 20.91
N GLU A 54 5.91 6.97 19.67
CA GLU A 54 6.81 7.40 18.60
C GLU A 54 6.70 8.90 18.35
N LEU A 55 5.46 9.41 18.27
CA LEU A 55 5.21 10.83 18.08
C LEU A 55 5.72 11.65 19.28
N GLU A 56 5.45 11.19 20.49
CA GLU A 56 5.87 11.85 21.72
C GLU A 56 7.41 11.93 21.80
N PHE A 57 8.11 10.85 21.46
CA PHE A 57 9.57 10.84 21.34
C PHE A 57 10.06 11.86 20.30
N LEU A 58 9.48 11.88 19.09
CA LEU A 58 9.85 12.82 18.03
C LEU A 58 9.62 14.28 18.44
N GLN A 59 8.54 14.57 19.18
CA GLN A 59 8.27 15.92 19.68
C GLN A 59 9.34 16.39 20.69
N ARG A 60 9.86 15.49 21.53
CA ARG A 60 10.95 15.81 22.46
C ARG A 60 12.30 15.87 21.76
N ALA A 61 12.54 14.98 20.82
CA ALA A 61 13.74 14.97 19.99
C ALA A 61 13.88 16.26 19.16
N ALA A 62 12.77 16.87 18.75
CA ALA A 62 12.74 18.14 18.03
C ALA A 62 13.21 19.36 18.87
N LEU A 63 13.41 19.18 20.17
CA LEU A 63 13.94 20.19 21.11
C LEU A 63 15.39 19.89 21.51
N ASP A 64 15.95 18.79 21.02
CA ASP A 64 17.28 18.30 21.37
C ASP A 64 18.27 18.62 20.24
N ASN A 65 19.14 19.60 20.48
CA ASN A 65 20.08 20.09 19.45
C ASN A 65 21.15 19.05 19.09
N ASP A 66 21.42 18.08 19.97
CA ASP A 66 22.41 17.03 19.72
C ASP A 66 21.81 15.90 18.87
N TRP A 67 20.48 15.81 18.78
CA TRP A 67 19.76 14.78 18.04
C TRP A 67 19.65 15.10 16.54
N GLN A 68 20.76 14.99 15.83
CA GLN A 68 20.85 15.27 14.39
C GLN A 68 21.84 14.35 13.66
N GLY A 69 21.80 14.34 12.32
CA GLY A 69 22.72 13.56 11.50
C GLY A 69 22.42 12.05 11.45
N GLY A 70 23.38 11.28 10.94
CA GLY A 70 23.21 9.89 10.43
C GLY A 70 22.25 8.96 11.19
N ILE A 71 22.56 8.63 12.46
CA ILE A 71 21.74 7.68 13.25
C ILE A 71 20.39 8.29 13.64
N ALA A 72 20.38 9.55 14.09
CA ALA A 72 19.17 10.27 14.45
C ALA A 72 18.20 10.37 13.26
N ARG A 73 18.72 10.64 12.06
CA ARG A 73 18.00 10.67 10.78
C ARG A 73 17.27 9.36 10.50
N ASP A 74 17.95 8.21 10.58
CA ASP A 74 17.33 6.91 10.33
C ASP A 74 16.21 6.63 11.35
N ILE A 75 16.46 6.91 12.63
CA ILE A 75 15.48 6.71 13.70
C ILE A 75 14.27 7.63 13.51
N ASN A 76 14.49 8.91 13.21
CA ASN A 76 13.42 9.87 12.95
C ASN A 76 12.50 9.41 11.83
N ARG A 77 13.08 8.93 10.72
CA ARG A 77 12.32 8.42 9.57
C ARG A 77 11.52 7.17 9.93
N ARG A 78 12.11 6.24 10.67
CA ARG A 78 11.45 4.99 11.08
C ARG A 78 10.29 5.24 12.04
N LEU A 79 10.49 6.08 13.05
CA LEU A 79 9.45 6.47 14.00
C LEU A 79 8.31 7.23 13.32
N ALA A 80 8.62 8.20 12.44
CA ALA A 80 7.62 8.92 11.65
C ALA A 80 6.83 7.96 10.74
N GLY A 81 7.50 6.95 10.19
CA GLY A 81 6.87 5.89 9.42
C GLY A 81 5.94 5.00 10.26
N CYS A 82 6.28 4.70 11.52
CA CYS A 82 5.39 4.01 12.45
C CYS A 82 4.11 4.81 12.70
N VAL A 83 4.22 6.11 13.01
CA VAL A 83 3.06 7.01 13.20
C VAL A 83 2.17 7.06 11.95
N ALA A 84 2.76 7.05 10.74
CA ALA A 84 1.99 7.02 9.51
C ALA A 84 1.20 5.70 9.33
N ARG A 85 1.80 4.56 9.70
CA ARG A 85 1.15 3.24 9.60
C ARG A 85 -0.02 3.06 10.56
N GLU A 86 -0.05 3.81 11.67
CA GLU A 86 -1.21 3.85 12.56
C GLU A 86 -2.46 4.36 11.84
N ARG A 87 -2.30 5.16 10.77
CA ARG A 87 -3.39 5.79 9.99
C ARG A 87 -4.37 6.60 10.87
N ASN A 88 -3.91 7.06 12.02
CA ASN A 88 -4.68 7.91 12.92
C ASN A 88 -4.57 9.38 12.48
N HIS A 89 -5.69 9.95 12.04
CA HIS A 89 -5.73 11.32 11.52
C HIS A 89 -5.25 12.39 12.52
N GLN A 90 -5.51 12.22 13.83
CA GLN A 90 -5.09 13.17 14.85
C GLN A 90 -3.57 13.13 15.08
N ARG A 91 -3.00 11.92 15.24
CA ARG A 91 -1.56 11.73 15.46
C ARG A 91 -0.76 12.13 14.22
N LEU A 92 -1.21 11.74 13.03
CA LEU A 92 -0.58 12.14 11.78
C LEU A 92 -0.66 13.66 11.56
N GLY A 93 -1.79 14.29 11.87
CA GLY A 93 -1.92 15.75 11.83
C GLY A 93 -1.02 16.49 12.83
N ARG A 94 -0.72 15.89 14.00
CA ARG A 94 0.28 16.41 14.95
C ARG A 94 1.71 16.25 14.42
N LEU A 95 2.03 15.12 13.79
CA LEU A 95 3.34 14.89 13.19
C LEU A 95 3.63 15.84 12.03
N LEU A 96 2.64 16.09 11.17
CA LEU A 96 2.76 17.07 10.08
C LEU A 96 2.97 18.50 10.63
N ARG A 97 2.27 18.87 11.71
CA ARG A 97 2.51 20.14 12.42
C ARG A 97 3.93 20.22 12.97
N LEU A 98 4.43 19.15 13.56
CA LEU A 98 5.83 19.09 14.04
C LEU A 98 6.79 19.33 12.88
N ALA A 99 6.63 18.61 11.76
CA ALA A 99 7.47 18.77 10.57
C ALA A 99 7.45 20.21 10.02
N ALA A 100 6.26 20.83 9.91
CA ALA A 100 6.14 22.21 9.46
C ALA A 100 6.78 23.21 10.43
N SER A 101 6.70 22.95 11.74
CA SER A 101 7.29 23.82 12.77
C SER A 101 8.81 23.74 12.88
N ARG A 102 9.45 22.77 12.21
CA ARG A 102 10.90 22.58 12.15
C ARG A 102 11.41 22.98 10.77
N SER A 103 12.72 23.16 10.62
CA SER A 103 13.40 23.45 9.36
C SER A 103 14.51 22.43 9.09
N GLY A 104 15.10 22.48 7.89
CA GLY A 104 16.27 21.68 7.54
C GLY A 104 16.04 20.17 7.59
N GLU A 105 17.08 19.42 7.97
CA GLU A 105 17.10 17.96 7.88
C GLU A 105 15.99 17.30 8.71
N PHE A 106 15.70 17.79 9.90
CA PHE A 106 14.69 17.17 10.78
C PHE A 106 13.30 17.19 10.14
N ARG A 107 12.91 18.30 9.50
CA ARG A 107 11.65 18.37 8.72
C ARG A 107 11.65 17.30 7.61
N HIS A 108 12.75 17.20 6.87
CA HIS A 108 12.86 16.26 5.75
C HIS A 108 12.78 14.81 6.22
N ASP A 109 13.37 14.49 7.36
CA ASP A 109 13.35 13.16 7.94
C ASP A 109 11.95 12.74 8.37
N LEU A 110 11.18 13.65 8.99
CA LEU A 110 9.80 13.36 9.33
C LEU A 110 8.94 13.11 8.08
N VAL A 111 9.01 13.98 7.07
CA VAL A 111 8.18 13.85 5.86
C VAL A 111 8.56 12.60 5.06
N ASN A 112 9.85 12.33 4.88
CA ASN A 112 10.30 11.13 4.19
C ASN A 112 9.98 9.85 4.98
N GLY A 113 10.00 9.91 6.31
CA GLY A 113 9.54 8.84 7.18
C GLY A 113 8.07 8.53 7.00
N ILE A 114 7.20 9.56 6.99
CA ILE A 114 5.77 9.42 6.72
C ILE A 114 5.55 8.75 5.35
N VAL A 115 6.22 9.24 4.31
CA VAL A 115 6.11 8.67 2.95
C VAL A 115 6.55 7.20 2.95
N THR A 116 7.66 6.85 3.58
CA THR A 116 8.09 5.44 3.65
C THR A 116 7.10 4.57 4.43
N GLY A 117 6.52 5.09 5.51
CA GLY A 117 5.50 4.40 6.31
C GLY A 117 4.18 4.18 5.56
N ALA A 118 3.76 5.17 4.78
CA ALA A 118 2.53 5.15 4.01
C ALA A 118 2.55 4.22 2.80
N PHE A 119 3.75 3.88 2.29
CA PHE A 119 3.92 3.06 1.07
C PHE A 119 4.81 1.83 1.30
N PRO A 120 4.43 0.88 2.19
CA PRO A 120 5.22 -0.33 2.41
C PRO A 120 5.37 -1.12 1.10
N ARG A 121 6.62 -1.51 0.78
CA ARG A 121 6.97 -2.19 -0.49
C ARG A 121 6.46 -1.44 -1.75
N GLY A 122 6.31 -0.12 -1.67
CA GLY A 122 5.84 0.72 -2.77
C GLY A 122 4.31 0.79 -2.92
N ARG A 123 3.54 0.02 -2.15
CA ARG A 123 2.07 -0.02 -2.25
C ARG A 123 1.43 0.96 -1.26
N PRO A 124 0.48 1.82 -1.68
CA PRO A 124 -0.20 2.72 -0.77
C PRO A 124 -1.02 1.93 0.26
N LEU A 125 -0.93 2.34 1.52
CA LEU A 125 -1.95 1.98 2.52
C LEU A 125 -3.27 2.72 2.23
N LYS A 126 -4.37 2.25 2.81
CA LYS A 126 -5.65 2.98 2.81
C LYS A 126 -5.41 4.41 3.26
N SER A 127 -5.97 5.36 2.51
CA SER A 127 -5.79 6.79 2.76
C SER A 127 -6.32 7.20 4.13
N VAL A 128 -5.73 8.27 4.65
CA VAL A 128 -6.15 8.95 5.87
C VAL A 128 -6.90 10.21 5.47
N SER A 129 -8.18 10.27 5.84
CA SER A 129 -9.05 11.40 5.52
C SER A 129 -8.94 12.52 6.56
N PHE A 130 -8.80 13.75 6.08
CA PHE A 130 -8.91 14.98 6.85
C PHE A 130 -10.16 15.75 6.43
N LYS A 131 -10.76 16.50 7.38
CA LYS A 131 -11.95 17.32 7.10
C LYS A 131 -11.65 18.41 6.06
N ASN A 132 -10.55 19.11 6.25
CA ASN A 132 -10.01 20.13 5.36
C ASN A 132 -8.54 19.81 5.08
N GLU A 133 -7.93 20.52 4.12
CA GLU A 133 -6.48 20.43 3.94
C GLU A 133 -5.77 20.71 5.27
N PRO A 134 -4.83 19.85 5.71
CA PRO A 134 -4.08 20.12 6.93
C PRO A 134 -3.26 21.41 6.76
N LEU A 135 -3.46 22.40 7.64
CA LEU A 135 -2.72 23.67 7.64
C LEU A 135 -1.19 23.54 7.45
N PRO A 136 -0.50 22.53 8.03
CA PRO A 136 0.95 22.34 7.80
C PRO A 136 1.35 22.15 6.34
N MET A 137 0.44 21.67 5.48
CA MET A 137 0.74 21.37 4.08
C MET A 137 1.16 22.60 3.29
N ALA A 138 0.65 23.79 3.63
CA ALA A 138 1.08 25.03 3.00
C ALA A 138 2.58 25.30 3.27
N VAL A 139 2.97 25.27 4.54
CA VAL A 139 4.37 25.49 4.97
C VAL A 139 5.32 24.43 4.39
N LEU A 140 4.87 23.17 4.30
CA LEU A 140 5.69 22.10 3.73
C LEU A 140 5.87 22.24 2.22
N ARG A 141 4.87 22.80 1.50
CA ARG A 141 4.94 23.01 0.04
C ARG A 141 5.95 24.09 -0.36
N ASP A 142 6.24 25.04 0.52
CA ASP A 142 7.25 26.07 0.28
C ASP A 142 8.68 25.51 0.27
N ASP A 143 8.88 24.29 0.77
CA ASP A 143 10.17 23.61 0.75
C ASP A 143 10.35 22.80 -0.54
N ALA A 144 11.21 23.31 -1.43
CA ALA A 144 11.48 22.69 -2.73
C ALA A 144 11.96 21.24 -2.62
N ALA A 145 12.68 20.87 -1.55
CA ALA A 145 13.16 19.50 -1.34
C ALA A 145 12.01 18.52 -1.04
N LEU A 146 10.87 19.03 -0.57
CA LEU A 146 9.70 18.23 -0.22
C LEU A 146 8.69 18.05 -1.35
N LYS A 147 8.89 18.69 -2.51
CA LYS A 147 7.94 18.61 -3.64
C LYS A 147 7.57 17.17 -4.01
N LYS A 148 8.57 16.32 -4.32
CA LYS A 148 8.36 14.90 -4.67
C LYS A 148 7.78 14.08 -3.51
N PRO A 149 8.29 14.18 -2.26
CA PRO A 149 7.65 13.55 -1.11
C PRO A 149 6.17 13.91 -0.94
N LEU A 150 5.81 15.19 -1.08
CA LEU A 150 4.44 15.67 -0.90
C LEU A 150 3.50 15.23 -2.03
N GLU A 151 3.98 15.22 -3.28
CA GLU A 151 3.24 14.63 -4.41
C GLU A 151 2.89 13.16 -4.14
N ARG A 152 3.86 12.39 -3.63
CA ARG A 152 3.61 10.99 -3.26
C ARG A 152 2.65 10.89 -2.07
N LEU A 153 2.81 11.76 -1.08
CA LEU A 153 1.97 11.79 0.12
C LEU A 153 0.51 12.14 -0.18
N SER A 154 0.23 12.90 -1.24
CA SER A 154 -1.14 13.22 -1.70
C SER A 154 -1.99 12.00 -2.03
N LYS A 155 -1.38 10.84 -2.34
CA LYS A 155 -2.11 9.58 -2.57
C LYS A 155 -2.52 8.89 -1.27
N PHE A 156 -1.95 9.30 -0.14
CA PHE A 156 -2.20 8.75 1.18
C PHE A 156 -3.01 9.70 2.07
N LEU A 157 -2.78 11.02 1.98
CA LEU A 157 -3.57 12.02 2.69
C LEU A 157 -4.62 12.61 1.75
N VAL A 158 -5.90 12.47 2.13
CA VAL A 158 -7.02 12.98 1.34
C VAL A 158 -7.86 13.95 2.16
N TRP A 159 -8.45 14.95 1.50
CA TRP A 159 -9.34 15.94 2.12
C TRP A 159 -10.38 16.44 1.12
N GLY A 160 -11.43 17.11 1.60
CA GLY A 160 -12.50 17.63 0.76
C GLY A 160 -13.22 16.52 -0.03
N GLU A 161 -13.47 16.75 -1.31
CA GLU A 161 -14.10 15.76 -2.20
C GLU A 161 -13.31 14.44 -2.28
N ALA A 162 -11.97 14.50 -2.25
CA ALA A 162 -11.12 13.31 -2.27
C ALA A 162 -11.20 12.49 -0.97
N ALA A 163 -11.65 13.09 0.14
CA ALA A 163 -11.86 12.40 1.41
C ALA A 163 -13.25 11.76 1.52
N LYS A 164 -14.19 12.08 0.62
CA LYS A 164 -15.48 11.40 0.61
C LYS A 164 -15.23 9.91 0.30
N PRO A 165 -15.80 8.98 1.09
CA PRO A 165 -15.70 7.57 0.75
C PRO A 165 -16.28 7.40 -0.67
N PRO A 166 -15.62 6.62 -1.54
CA PRO A 166 -16.09 6.43 -2.90
C PRO A 166 -17.54 5.94 -2.86
N VAL A 167 -18.37 6.47 -3.78
CA VAL A 167 -19.79 6.12 -3.88
C VAL A 167 -19.93 4.60 -3.81
N PRO A 168 -20.76 4.05 -2.90
CA PRO A 168 -20.94 2.62 -2.77
C PRO A 168 -21.20 1.99 -4.14
N PRO A 169 -20.60 0.82 -4.44
CA PRO A 169 -20.85 0.19 -5.73
C PRO A 169 -22.35 -0.08 -5.87
N ARG A 170 -22.85 0.01 -7.11
CA ARG A 170 -24.23 -0.33 -7.43
C ARG A 170 -24.60 -1.68 -6.79
N VAL A 171 -25.74 -1.72 -6.12
CA VAL A 171 -26.26 -2.96 -5.53
C VAL A 171 -26.57 -3.95 -6.65
N LEU A 172 -26.12 -5.19 -6.50
CA LEU A 172 -26.43 -6.25 -7.46
C LEU A 172 -27.91 -6.58 -7.38
N THR A 173 -28.55 -6.76 -8.54
CA THR A 173 -29.89 -7.33 -8.62
C THR A 173 -29.89 -8.78 -8.11
N ALA A 174 -31.06 -9.33 -7.80
CA ALA A 174 -31.17 -10.73 -7.37
C ALA A 174 -30.59 -11.73 -8.39
N SER A 175 -30.73 -11.43 -9.68
CA SER A 175 -30.12 -12.24 -10.76
C SER A 175 -28.60 -12.15 -10.72
N GLU A 176 -28.04 -10.94 -10.67
CA GLU A 176 -26.59 -10.72 -10.61
C GLU A 176 -25.97 -11.33 -9.34
N GLN A 177 -26.69 -11.32 -8.22
CA GLN A 177 -26.25 -11.95 -6.98
C GLN A 177 -26.13 -13.48 -7.13
N ARG A 178 -27.04 -14.11 -7.89
CA ARG A 178 -26.94 -15.56 -8.21
C ARG A 178 -25.74 -15.83 -9.12
N PHE A 179 -25.52 -14.99 -10.13
CA PHE A 179 -24.32 -15.07 -10.98
C PHE A 179 -23.03 -14.90 -10.18
N TYR A 180 -22.98 -13.95 -9.24
CA TYR A 180 -21.84 -13.77 -8.33
C TYR A 180 -21.59 -15.04 -7.49
N ALA A 181 -22.64 -15.62 -6.89
CA ALA A 181 -22.52 -16.83 -6.08
C ALA A 181 -22.03 -18.05 -6.89
N GLN A 182 -22.58 -18.23 -8.10
CA GLN A 182 -22.13 -19.26 -9.04
C GLN A 182 -20.68 -19.02 -9.48
N GLY A 183 -20.35 -17.76 -9.80
CA GLY A 183 -19.02 -17.33 -10.20
C GLY A 183 -17.96 -17.63 -9.14
N LYS A 184 -18.29 -17.44 -7.86
CA LYS A 184 -17.41 -17.79 -6.74
C LYS A 184 -17.03 -19.27 -6.74
N GLN A 185 -17.99 -20.16 -6.95
CA GLN A 185 -17.75 -21.60 -7.00
C GLN A 185 -16.86 -21.96 -8.19
N LEU A 186 -17.19 -21.46 -9.39
CA LEU A 186 -16.43 -21.72 -10.61
C LEU A 186 -15.01 -21.15 -10.56
N TYR A 187 -14.85 -19.94 -10.01
CA TYR A 187 -13.54 -19.31 -9.79
C TYR A 187 -12.67 -20.16 -8.86
N THR A 188 -13.25 -20.64 -7.76
CA THR A 188 -12.54 -21.47 -6.77
C THR A 188 -12.02 -22.77 -7.41
N LEU A 189 -12.82 -23.39 -8.28
CA LEU A 189 -12.44 -24.64 -8.95
C LEU A 189 -11.40 -24.45 -10.05
N THR A 190 -11.37 -23.28 -10.70
CA THR A 190 -10.66 -23.14 -11.98
C THR A 190 -9.56 -22.08 -11.95
N CYS A 191 -9.85 -20.91 -11.38
CA CYS A 191 -8.95 -19.76 -11.42
C CYS A 191 -8.05 -19.70 -10.19
N ALA A 192 -8.53 -20.19 -9.03
CA ALA A 192 -7.82 -20.08 -7.76
C ALA A 192 -6.54 -20.93 -7.70
N ALA A 193 -6.37 -21.94 -8.55
CA ALA A 193 -5.12 -22.72 -8.63
C ALA A 193 -3.88 -21.87 -8.98
N CYS A 194 -4.10 -20.76 -9.70
CA CYS A 194 -3.06 -19.82 -10.09
C CYS A 194 -3.23 -18.46 -9.40
N HIS A 195 -4.44 -17.89 -9.42
CA HIS A 195 -4.70 -16.55 -8.88
C HIS A 195 -5.00 -16.53 -7.38
N HIS A 196 -5.10 -17.71 -6.74
CA HIS A 196 -5.47 -17.92 -5.34
C HIS A 196 -6.88 -17.43 -4.99
N ALA A 197 -7.42 -17.92 -3.88
CA ALA A 197 -8.74 -17.50 -3.39
C ALA A 197 -8.76 -16.02 -2.98
N SER A 198 -7.61 -15.49 -2.56
CA SER A 198 -7.43 -14.08 -2.21
C SER A 198 -7.29 -13.14 -3.42
N GLY A 199 -7.16 -13.68 -4.64
CA GLY A 199 -6.92 -12.87 -5.84
C GLY A 199 -5.55 -12.18 -5.87
N LEU A 200 -4.65 -12.48 -4.92
CA LEU A 200 -3.31 -11.89 -4.87
C LEU A 200 -2.34 -12.50 -5.88
N GLY A 201 -2.71 -13.62 -6.49
CA GLY A 201 -1.79 -14.38 -7.34
C GLY A 201 -0.57 -14.86 -6.57
N GLU A 202 0.46 -15.23 -7.32
CA GLU A 202 1.70 -15.78 -6.80
C GLU A 202 2.85 -15.29 -7.67
N GLU A 203 3.86 -14.69 -7.05
CA GLU A 203 5.03 -14.15 -7.76
C GLU A 203 5.70 -15.25 -8.58
N GLY A 204 6.02 -14.97 -9.85
CA GLY A 204 6.59 -15.95 -10.77
C GLY A 204 5.59 -16.95 -11.37
N LYS A 205 4.32 -16.96 -10.92
CA LYS A 205 3.30 -17.90 -11.41
C LYS A 205 2.10 -17.19 -12.06
N ALA A 206 1.48 -16.25 -11.33
CA ALA A 206 0.28 -15.56 -11.80
C ALA A 206 0.18 -14.15 -11.21
N PRO A 207 -0.24 -13.15 -12.00
CA PRO A 207 -0.42 -11.79 -11.49
C PRO A 207 -1.59 -11.69 -10.50
N PRO A 208 -1.58 -10.67 -9.62
CA PRO A 208 -2.74 -10.34 -8.80
C PRO A 208 -3.92 -9.92 -9.68
N LEU A 209 -5.11 -10.38 -9.32
CA LEU A 209 -6.39 -9.91 -9.87
C LEU A 209 -6.93 -8.72 -9.08
N ILE A 210 -6.61 -8.64 -7.78
CA ILE A 210 -6.99 -7.49 -6.95
C ILE A 210 -6.44 -6.19 -7.55
N ASP A 211 -7.32 -5.20 -7.72
CA ASP A 211 -7.08 -3.92 -8.36
C ASP A 211 -6.32 -4.00 -9.71
N SER A 212 -6.49 -5.11 -10.45
CA SER A 212 -5.86 -5.29 -11.75
C SER A 212 -6.60 -4.47 -12.81
N GLN A 213 -5.88 -3.59 -13.50
CA GLN A 213 -6.42 -2.76 -14.60
C GLN A 213 -7.02 -3.58 -15.75
N PHE A 214 -6.58 -4.84 -15.92
CA PHE A 214 -7.10 -5.76 -16.93
C PHE A 214 -8.43 -6.41 -16.52
N LEU A 215 -8.68 -6.53 -15.20
CA LEU A 215 -9.91 -7.09 -14.66
C LEU A 215 -10.98 -6.02 -14.42
N ILE A 216 -10.62 -4.90 -13.77
CA ILE A 216 -11.57 -3.88 -13.32
C ILE A 216 -11.86 -2.81 -14.40
N GLY A 217 -11.02 -2.73 -15.43
CA GLY A 217 -11.18 -1.82 -16.56
C GLY A 217 -12.36 -2.22 -17.47
N PRO A 218 -12.30 -1.86 -18.76
CA PRO A 218 -13.28 -2.27 -19.76
C PRO A 218 -13.56 -3.77 -19.71
N ALA A 219 -14.84 -4.14 -19.71
CA ALA A 219 -15.29 -5.52 -19.56
C ALA A 219 -14.69 -6.43 -20.65
N ASP A 220 -14.63 -5.92 -21.89
CA ASP A 220 -14.13 -6.64 -23.05
C ASP A 220 -12.70 -7.16 -22.87
N ARG A 221 -11.84 -6.46 -22.11
CA ARG A 221 -10.47 -6.93 -21.82
C ARG A 221 -10.46 -8.22 -21.02
N ALA A 222 -11.19 -8.23 -19.89
CA ALA A 222 -11.25 -9.40 -19.02
C ALA A 222 -11.88 -10.59 -19.75
N ILE A 223 -12.92 -10.33 -20.53
CA ILE A 223 -13.59 -11.34 -21.36
C ILE A 223 -12.62 -11.88 -22.42
N ALA A 224 -11.91 -11.02 -23.13
CA ALA A 224 -10.97 -11.40 -24.19
C ALA A 224 -9.83 -12.28 -23.64
N ILE A 225 -9.28 -11.93 -22.47
CA ILE A 225 -8.25 -12.72 -21.76
C ILE A 225 -8.80 -14.10 -21.41
N VAL A 226 -10.00 -14.20 -20.83
CA VAL A 226 -10.56 -15.50 -20.45
C VAL A 226 -10.86 -16.35 -21.68
N LEU A 227 -11.37 -15.77 -22.76
CA LEU A 227 -11.75 -16.52 -23.97
C LEU A 227 -10.57 -16.96 -24.83
N HIS A 228 -9.47 -16.20 -24.87
CA HIS A 228 -8.37 -16.46 -25.81
C HIS A 228 -6.99 -16.57 -25.14
N GLY A 229 -6.90 -16.36 -23.83
CA GLY A 229 -5.66 -16.36 -23.08
C GLY A 229 -4.85 -15.07 -23.24
N VAL A 230 -3.74 -14.99 -22.52
CA VAL A 230 -2.77 -13.89 -22.62
C VAL A 230 -1.34 -14.43 -22.53
N THR A 231 -0.41 -13.80 -23.25
CA THR A 231 0.99 -14.23 -23.39
C THR A 231 1.95 -13.05 -23.35
N GLY A 232 3.21 -13.35 -23.01
CA GLY A 232 4.30 -12.39 -22.97
C GLY A 232 4.32 -11.54 -21.69
N PRO A 233 5.17 -10.50 -21.64
CA PRO A 233 5.28 -9.63 -20.48
C PRO A 233 4.00 -8.81 -20.30
N ILE A 234 3.42 -8.88 -19.10
CA ILE A 234 2.27 -8.08 -18.67
C ILE A 234 2.65 -7.36 -17.39
N THR A 235 2.38 -6.06 -17.33
CA THR A 235 2.63 -5.24 -16.15
C THR A 235 1.36 -5.04 -15.36
N VAL A 236 1.30 -5.67 -14.17
CA VAL A 236 0.19 -5.50 -13.22
C VAL A 236 0.73 -4.84 -11.96
N GLN A 237 0.20 -3.65 -11.63
CA GLN A 237 0.61 -2.86 -10.46
C GLN A 237 2.12 -2.61 -10.36
N GLY A 238 2.74 -2.28 -11.50
CA GLY A 238 4.16 -1.94 -11.56
C GLY A 238 5.11 -3.15 -11.49
N ARG A 239 4.59 -4.37 -11.59
CA ARG A 239 5.40 -5.60 -11.68
C ARG A 239 5.12 -6.31 -12.99
N THR A 240 6.19 -6.77 -13.65
CA THR A 240 6.10 -7.48 -14.92
C THR A 240 6.06 -8.99 -14.69
N TYR A 241 5.10 -9.65 -15.32
CA TYR A 241 4.93 -11.11 -15.33
C TYR A 241 5.09 -11.58 -16.76
N ASN A 242 6.04 -12.48 -17.02
CA ASN A 242 6.28 -13.04 -18.35
C ASN A 242 5.80 -14.50 -18.39
N MET A 243 4.48 -14.68 -18.37
CA MET A 243 3.83 -15.98 -18.25
C MET A 243 2.66 -16.08 -19.22
N ASN A 244 2.25 -17.31 -19.52
CA ASN A 244 1.12 -17.57 -20.41
C ASN A 244 -0.09 -18.02 -19.60
N MET A 245 -1.21 -17.31 -19.74
CA MET A 245 -2.52 -17.78 -19.28
C MET A 245 -3.24 -18.40 -20.47
N PRO A 246 -3.55 -19.70 -20.46
CA PRO A 246 -4.29 -20.33 -21.55
C PRO A 246 -5.74 -19.82 -21.62
N ALA A 247 -6.35 -19.94 -22.79
CA ALA A 247 -7.77 -19.72 -22.98
C ALA A 247 -8.59 -20.71 -22.12
N LEU A 248 -9.66 -20.21 -21.51
CA LEU A 248 -10.56 -21.03 -20.70
C LEU A 248 -11.42 -21.91 -21.61
N GLN A 249 -11.28 -23.24 -21.48
CA GLN A 249 -12.01 -24.21 -22.29
C GLN A 249 -13.11 -24.91 -21.48
N GLY A 250 -14.20 -25.32 -22.15
CA GLY A 250 -15.27 -26.09 -21.53
C GLY A 250 -16.30 -25.29 -20.71
N PHE A 251 -16.23 -23.95 -20.77
CA PHE A 251 -17.20 -23.06 -20.12
C PHE A 251 -18.07 -22.39 -21.17
N ASN A 252 -19.37 -22.33 -20.91
CA ASN A 252 -20.30 -21.56 -21.72
C ASN A 252 -20.28 -20.07 -21.34
N ASP A 253 -20.94 -19.25 -22.15
CA ASP A 253 -20.91 -17.79 -22.02
C ASP A 253 -21.47 -17.30 -20.66
N SER A 254 -22.45 -18.00 -20.09
CA SER A 254 -23.02 -17.64 -18.78
C SER A 254 -22.08 -17.98 -17.62
N GLN A 255 -21.34 -19.09 -17.72
CA GLN A 255 -20.34 -19.46 -16.73
C GLN A 255 -19.14 -18.51 -16.76
N VAL A 256 -18.69 -18.11 -17.95
CA VAL A 256 -17.64 -17.08 -18.09
C VAL A 256 -18.10 -15.75 -17.49
N ALA A 257 -19.33 -15.33 -17.79
CA ALA A 257 -19.94 -14.14 -17.23
C ALA A 257 -20.04 -14.19 -15.69
N ALA A 258 -20.40 -15.35 -15.12
CA ALA A 258 -20.46 -15.57 -13.69
C ALA A 258 -19.07 -15.43 -13.03
N ILE A 259 -18.05 -16.11 -13.56
CA ILE A 259 -16.67 -16.04 -13.04
C ILE A 259 -16.17 -14.60 -13.02
N LEU A 260 -16.34 -13.89 -14.14
CA LEU A 260 -15.87 -12.52 -14.28
C LEU A 260 -16.68 -11.54 -13.42
N THR A 261 -18.00 -11.76 -13.26
CA THR A 261 -18.82 -11.00 -12.32
C THR A 261 -18.33 -11.17 -10.89
N TYR A 262 -18.05 -12.40 -10.46
CA TYR A 262 -17.47 -12.64 -9.13
C TYR A 262 -16.15 -11.87 -8.97
N ALA A 263 -15.20 -12.05 -9.88
CA ALA A 263 -13.88 -11.42 -9.80
C ALA A 263 -13.97 -9.87 -9.81
N ARG A 264 -14.93 -9.29 -10.54
CA ARG A 264 -15.17 -7.82 -10.61
C ARG A 264 -15.92 -7.24 -9.41
N ARG A 265 -16.46 -8.09 -8.53
CA ARG A 265 -17.25 -7.69 -7.35
C ARG A 265 -16.66 -8.16 -6.03
N GLU A 266 -15.67 -9.04 -6.09
CA GLU A 266 -14.91 -9.52 -4.94
C GLU A 266 -13.77 -8.54 -4.57
N TRP A 267 -13.21 -8.66 -3.36
CA TRP A 267 -12.05 -7.87 -2.92
C TRP A 267 -12.25 -6.35 -2.95
N GLU A 268 -13.45 -5.89 -2.58
CA GLU A 268 -13.86 -4.47 -2.61
C GLU A 268 -13.89 -3.84 -4.01
N HIS A 269 -13.78 -4.65 -5.07
CA HIS A 269 -13.97 -4.18 -6.43
C HIS A 269 -15.39 -3.63 -6.63
N ARG A 270 -15.47 -2.61 -7.48
CA ARG A 270 -16.70 -1.84 -7.74
C ARG A 270 -17.14 -1.89 -9.19
N ALA A 271 -16.44 -2.67 -10.00
CA ALA A 271 -16.70 -2.74 -11.42
C ALA A 271 -18.07 -3.37 -11.69
N ASP A 272 -18.69 -3.00 -12.80
CA ASP A 272 -19.99 -3.57 -13.17
C ASP A 272 -19.86 -5.07 -13.47
N PRO A 273 -20.89 -5.88 -13.14
CA PRO A 273 -21.02 -7.27 -13.57
C PRO A 273 -20.86 -7.44 -15.08
N ILE A 274 -20.45 -8.64 -15.48
CA ILE A 274 -20.40 -9.05 -16.89
C ILE A 274 -21.61 -9.92 -17.18
N THR A 275 -22.30 -9.63 -18.28
CA THR A 275 -23.46 -10.42 -18.72
C THR A 275 -23.04 -11.48 -19.74
N SER A 276 -23.87 -12.53 -19.89
CA SER A 276 -23.67 -13.54 -20.95
C SER A 276 -23.67 -12.91 -22.35
N ALA A 277 -24.42 -11.82 -22.55
CA ALA A 277 -24.48 -11.11 -23.83
C ALA A 277 -23.18 -10.37 -24.13
N ASP A 278 -22.50 -9.81 -23.12
CA ASP A 278 -21.17 -9.23 -23.29
C ASP A 278 -20.16 -10.29 -23.73
N VAL A 279 -20.19 -11.47 -23.10
CA VAL A 279 -19.32 -12.59 -23.46
C VAL A 279 -19.57 -13.04 -24.89
N ALA A 280 -20.84 -13.25 -25.27
CA ALA A 280 -21.22 -13.64 -26.62
C ALA A 280 -20.79 -12.58 -27.67
N ARG A 281 -20.93 -11.29 -27.35
CA ARG A 281 -20.47 -10.18 -28.21
C ARG A 281 -18.97 -10.27 -28.45
N VAL A 282 -18.16 -10.31 -27.40
CA VAL A 282 -16.70 -10.36 -27.50
C VAL A 282 -16.23 -11.62 -28.22
N LYS A 283 -16.85 -12.75 -27.92
CA LYS A 283 -16.60 -14.04 -28.60
C LYS A 283 -16.85 -13.93 -30.11
N LYS A 284 -17.95 -13.30 -30.53
CA LYS A 284 -18.26 -13.08 -31.94
C LYS A 284 -17.27 -12.10 -32.60
N THR A 285 -16.94 -11.00 -31.92
CA THR A 285 -15.99 -9.99 -32.42
C THR A 285 -14.60 -10.58 -32.68
N HIS A 286 -14.18 -11.57 -31.89
CA HIS A 286 -12.86 -12.18 -31.98
C HIS A 286 -12.86 -13.66 -32.39
N ALA A 287 -13.92 -14.14 -33.04
CA ALA A 287 -14.12 -15.56 -33.35
C ALA A 287 -12.96 -16.20 -34.15
N ASN A 288 -12.26 -15.40 -34.97
CA ASN A 288 -11.15 -15.87 -35.81
C ASN A 288 -9.78 -15.77 -35.11
N ARG A 289 -9.72 -15.34 -33.84
CA ARG A 289 -8.45 -15.19 -33.13
C ARG A 289 -7.97 -16.54 -32.62
N ALA A 290 -6.82 -16.98 -33.13
CA ALA A 290 -6.17 -18.23 -32.71
C ALA A 290 -5.03 -18.04 -31.70
N THR A 291 -4.56 -16.80 -31.50
CA THR A 291 -3.41 -16.49 -30.66
C THR A 291 -3.82 -15.81 -29.35
N PRO A 292 -3.11 -16.05 -28.24
CA PRO A 292 -3.33 -15.31 -27.00
C PRO A 292 -3.08 -13.81 -27.16
N TRP A 293 -3.68 -12.99 -26.29
CA TRP A 293 -3.49 -11.55 -26.30
C TRP A 293 -2.12 -11.14 -25.75
N THR A 294 -1.60 -10.02 -26.21
CA THR A 294 -0.47 -9.32 -25.60
C THR A 294 -0.96 -8.12 -24.78
N GLU A 295 -0.16 -7.64 -23.82
CA GLU A 295 -0.48 -6.42 -23.05
C GLU A 295 -0.82 -5.22 -23.97
N LYS A 296 -0.02 -5.02 -25.03
CA LYS A 296 -0.20 -3.91 -25.96
C LYS A 296 -1.58 -3.93 -26.64
N GLU A 297 -2.04 -5.11 -27.07
CA GLU A 297 -3.36 -5.24 -27.70
C GLU A 297 -4.49 -5.03 -26.67
N LEU A 298 -4.36 -5.57 -25.47
CA LEU A 298 -5.36 -5.42 -24.42
C LEU A 298 -5.54 -3.97 -23.97
N LEU A 299 -4.46 -3.20 -23.90
CA LEU A 299 -4.53 -1.78 -23.55
C LEU A 299 -5.20 -0.91 -24.63
N GLN A 300 -5.32 -1.41 -25.86
CA GLN A 300 -6.04 -0.72 -26.95
C GLN A 300 -7.56 -0.96 -26.89
N MET A 301 -8.02 -1.98 -26.17
CA MET A 301 -9.45 -2.25 -25.98
C MET A 301 -10.05 -1.21 -25.04
N ARG A 302 -11.17 -0.62 -25.45
CA ARG A 302 -11.89 0.44 -24.72
C ARG A 302 -13.13 -0.09 -24.05
#